data_AF-A0A943W341-F1
#
_entry.id   AF-A0A943W341-F1
#
_cell.length_a   1.000
_cell.length_b   1.000
_cell.length_c   1.000
_cell.angle_alpha   90.00
_cell.angle_beta   90.00
_cell.angle_gamma   90.00
#
_symmetry.space_group_name_H-M   'P 1'
#
loop_
_entity.id
_entity.type
_entity.pdbx_description
1 polymer ?
#
loop_
_entity_poly.entity_id
_entity_poly.type
_entity_poly.pdbx_seq_one_letter_code
_entity_poly.pdbx_strand_id
1 'polypeptide(L)'
;MWEWSKPKQNNCFASAAEKDSSLLSAYDDLLAEGTQPSAHPFRSAAEQRPREEAPDIQEMYGLVERRLHEYKLDGFEIVERPYSPQSWTDMNRLYEEFQRTRIIFLKRLAYAEQESCRAVGLDDEDIALLKKGLTPENVNTHLQIPFDFGGTAELSNLCLLRTHPVHENIHKILDLQFNNNFLKLQKRLLIPWYGGKIYHDRRR
;
A
#
# COMPACT_ATOMS: atom_id res chain seq x y z
N MET A 1 -1.76 -8.51 -0.66
CA MET A 1 -2.21 -7.68 -1.81
C MET A 1 -3.39 -6.83 -1.35
N TRP A 2 -3.19 -5.52 -1.27
CA TRP A 2 -4.11 -4.55 -0.64
C TRP A 2 -5.41 -4.43 -1.43
N GLU A 3 -6.55 -4.42 -0.75
CA GLU A 3 -7.88 -4.53 -1.40
C GLU A 3 -8.14 -3.39 -2.39
N TRP A 4 -7.66 -2.19 -2.08
CA TRP A 4 -7.83 -0.99 -2.91
C TRP A 4 -7.02 -0.98 -4.21
N SER A 5 -5.99 -1.83 -4.29
CA SER A 5 -5.14 -1.97 -5.48
C SER A 5 -5.57 -3.12 -6.40
N LYS A 6 -6.51 -3.96 -5.96
CA LYS A 6 -7.03 -5.05 -6.80
C LYS A 6 -8.02 -4.46 -7.80
N PRO A 7 -7.85 -4.69 -9.11
CA PRO A 7 -8.95 -4.53 -10.06
C PRO A 7 -10.11 -5.41 -9.57
N LYS A 8 -11.34 -4.88 -9.55
CA LYS A 8 -12.52 -5.73 -9.32
C LYS A 8 -12.55 -6.79 -10.42
N GLN A 9 -12.13 -8.01 -10.11
CA GLN A 9 -12.47 -9.18 -10.91
C GLN A 9 -13.96 -9.44 -10.67
N ASN A 10 -14.79 -9.00 -11.61
CA ASN A 10 -16.15 -9.51 -11.71
C ASN A 10 -16.05 -10.98 -12.10
N ASN A 11 -15.98 -11.89 -11.14
CA ASN A 11 -16.31 -13.28 -11.37
C ASN A 11 -16.89 -13.92 -10.10
N CYS A 12 -18.16 -14.28 -10.24
CA CYS A 12 -18.93 -15.10 -9.34
C CYS A 12 -18.29 -16.50 -9.27
N PHE A 13 -17.51 -16.82 -8.25
CA PHE A 13 -17.37 -18.19 -7.71
C PHE A 13 -16.67 -18.08 -6.36
N ALA A 14 -17.46 -18.15 -5.29
CA ALA A 14 -16.94 -18.30 -3.94
C ALA A 14 -16.44 -19.74 -3.77
N SER A 15 -15.17 -19.90 -3.41
CA SER A 15 -14.72 -21.09 -2.68
C SER A 15 -13.91 -20.65 -1.48
N ALA A 16 -14.28 -21.19 -0.32
CA ALA A 16 -13.63 -20.99 0.96
C ALA A 16 -12.11 -21.16 0.85
N ALA A 17 -11.37 -20.12 1.21
CA ALA A 17 -9.92 -20.15 1.30
C ALA A 17 -9.51 -19.71 2.70
N GLU A 18 -8.41 -20.29 3.13
CA GLU A 18 -7.78 -20.28 4.45
C GLU A 18 -7.73 -18.89 5.10
N LYS A 19 -7.68 -18.86 6.44
CA LYS A 19 -7.37 -17.64 7.20
C LYS A 19 -5.93 -17.23 6.92
N ASP A 20 -5.72 -16.66 5.74
CA ASP A 20 -4.54 -15.87 5.42
C ASP A 20 -4.46 -14.74 6.45
N SER A 21 -3.27 -14.51 7.00
CA SER A 21 -2.94 -13.38 7.87
C SER A 21 -3.10 -12.07 7.08
N SER A 22 -4.34 -11.69 6.82
CA SER A 22 -4.72 -10.56 5.99
C SER A 22 -4.85 -9.30 6.86
N LEU A 23 -4.70 -8.13 6.23
CA LEU A 23 -4.87 -6.80 6.83
C LEU A 23 -6.16 -6.66 7.65
N LEU A 24 -7.22 -7.40 7.28
CA LEU A 24 -8.48 -7.40 8.01
C LEU A 24 -8.31 -7.93 9.45
N SER A 25 -7.48 -8.97 9.66
CA SER A 25 -7.28 -9.52 11.00
C SER A 25 -6.44 -8.59 11.87
N ALA A 26 -5.42 -7.93 11.30
CA ALA A 26 -4.64 -6.93 12.01
C ALA A 26 -5.49 -5.69 12.37
N TYR A 27 -6.47 -5.35 11.54
CA TYR A 27 -7.41 -4.26 11.76
C TYR A 27 -8.44 -4.59 12.85
N ASP A 28 -9.02 -5.79 12.82
CA ASP A 28 -9.96 -6.26 13.84
C ASP A 28 -9.32 -6.30 15.24
N ASP A 29 -8.07 -6.75 15.33
CA ASP A 29 -7.32 -6.81 16.60
C ASP A 29 -7.06 -5.41 17.19
N LEU A 30 -6.84 -4.39 16.35
CA LEU A 30 -6.60 -3.02 16.80
C LEU A 30 -7.90 -2.30 17.21
N LEU A 31 -9.03 -2.65 16.60
CA LEU A 31 -10.34 -2.09 16.97
C LEU A 31 -10.95 -2.78 18.20
N ALA A 32 -10.66 -4.07 18.42
CA ALA A 32 -11.18 -4.83 19.55
C ALA A 32 -10.61 -4.39 20.91
N GLU A 33 -9.47 -3.68 20.94
CA GLU A 33 -8.87 -3.14 22.17
C GLU A 33 -9.74 -2.02 22.82
N GLY A 34 -10.78 -1.53 22.13
CA GLY A 34 -11.70 -0.49 22.65
C GLY A 34 -12.97 -1.00 23.36
N THR A 35 -13.22 -2.31 23.42
CA THR A 35 -14.43 -2.85 24.08
C THR A 35 -14.08 -4.04 24.97
N GLN A 36 -14.27 -3.90 26.29
CA GLN A 36 -14.20 -5.01 27.25
C GLN A 36 -15.37 -4.90 28.25
N PRO A 37 -15.83 -5.99 28.90
CA PRO A 37 -15.50 -7.41 28.69
C PRO A 37 -16.75 -8.30 28.53
N SER A 38 -16.66 -9.40 27.78
CA SER A 38 -17.54 -10.56 28.00
C SER A 38 -16.77 -11.63 28.78
N ALA A 39 -17.41 -12.12 29.83
CA ALA A 39 -16.82 -12.98 30.85
C ALA A 39 -16.45 -14.36 30.31
N HIS A 40 -15.18 -14.72 30.39
CA HIS A 40 -14.74 -16.11 30.44
C HIS A 40 -13.91 -16.35 31.71
N PRO A 41 -14.14 -17.47 32.42
CA PRO A 41 -13.58 -17.70 33.74
C PRO A 41 -12.07 -17.98 33.69
N PHE A 42 -11.41 -17.55 34.77
CA PHE A 42 -10.00 -17.68 35.12
C PHE A 42 -9.34 -18.98 34.58
N ARG A 43 -8.35 -18.83 33.68
CA ARG A 43 -7.23 -19.78 33.57
C ARG A 43 -6.01 -19.12 34.20
N SER A 44 -5.63 -19.62 35.37
CA SER A 44 -4.35 -19.34 36.00
C SER A 44 -3.23 -20.05 35.24
N ALA A 45 -2.60 -19.34 34.33
CA ALA A 45 -1.22 -19.55 33.92
C ALA A 45 -0.79 -18.26 33.23
N ALA A 46 -0.04 -17.43 33.94
CA ALA A 46 0.78 -16.41 33.32
C ALA A 46 1.89 -17.12 32.53
N GLU A 47 1.53 -17.77 31.42
CA GLU A 47 2.48 -18.05 30.36
C GLU A 47 2.83 -16.68 29.78
N GLN A 48 3.96 -16.16 30.23
CA GLN A 48 4.67 -15.08 29.58
C GLN A 48 4.92 -15.53 28.14
N ARG A 49 3.97 -15.25 27.23
CA ARG A 49 4.30 -15.14 25.82
C ARG A 49 5.50 -14.20 25.76
N PRO A 50 6.58 -14.53 25.03
CA PRO A 50 7.66 -13.59 24.81
C PRO A 50 7.00 -12.26 24.43
N ARG A 51 7.38 -11.15 25.08
CA ARG A 51 7.03 -9.85 24.52
C ARG A 51 7.49 -9.92 23.07
N GLU A 52 6.56 -9.86 22.13
CA GLU A 52 6.93 -9.72 20.73
C GLU A 52 7.60 -8.36 20.64
N GLU A 53 8.92 -8.35 20.81
CA GLU A 53 9.73 -7.15 20.74
C GLU A 53 9.72 -6.73 19.27
N ALA A 54 8.91 -5.73 18.96
CA ALA A 54 9.01 -5.05 17.67
C ALA A 54 10.37 -4.35 17.61
N PRO A 55 11.00 -4.31 16.42
CA PRO A 55 12.21 -3.54 16.23
C PRO A 55 11.98 -2.08 16.61
N ASP A 56 13.04 -1.43 17.07
CA ASP A 56 12.98 0.01 17.25
C ASP A 56 12.91 0.73 15.89
N ILE A 57 12.72 2.06 15.93
CA ILE A 57 12.58 2.85 14.70
C ILE A 57 13.85 2.85 13.83
N GLN A 58 15.02 2.84 14.44
CA GLN A 58 16.30 2.87 13.71
C GLN A 58 16.57 1.52 13.06
N GLU A 59 16.28 0.43 13.77
CA GLU A 59 16.35 -0.94 13.24
C GLU A 59 15.36 -1.11 12.07
N MET A 60 14.13 -0.63 12.22
CA MET A 60 13.14 -0.68 11.15
C MET A 60 13.56 0.14 9.94
N TYR A 61 14.10 1.34 10.15
CA TYR A 61 14.61 2.18 9.07
C TYR A 61 15.69 1.45 8.28
N GLY A 62 16.67 0.86 8.97
CA GLY A 62 17.72 0.06 8.33
C GLY A 62 17.20 -1.19 7.60
N LEU A 63 16.13 -1.83 8.09
CA LEU A 63 15.46 -2.92 7.38
C LEU A 63 14.79 -2.44 6.09
N VAL A 64 14.05 -1.33 6.15
CA VAL A 64 13.37 -0.75 4.99
C VAL A 64 14.38 -0.29 3.94
N GLU A 65 15.45 0.42 4.33
CA GLU A 65 16.53 0.81 3.41
C GLU A 65 17.14 -0.39 2.71
N ARG A 66 17.44 -1.47 3.46
CA ARG A 66 17.98 -2.70 2.88
C ARG A 66 17.04 -3.29 1.85
N ARG A 67 15.74 -3.34 2.12
CA ARG A 67 14.74 -3.85 1.16
C ARG A 67 14.60 -2.95 -0.07
N LEU A 68 14.66 -1.63 0.07
CA LEU A 68 14.69 -0.72 -1.08
C LEU A 68 15.88 -1.02 -1.99
N HIS A 69 17.06 -1.22 -1.41
CA HIS A 69 18.26 -1.59 -2.15
C HIS A 69 18.17 -2.99 -2.80
N GLU A 70 17.73 -4.01 -2.05
CA GLU A 70 17.53 -5.38 -2.55
C GLU A 70 16.53 -5.42 -3.73
N TYR A 71 15.47 -4.64 -3.65
CA TYR A 71 14.43 -4.55 -4.69
C TYR A 71 14.75 -3.58 -5.82
N LYS A 72 15.91 -2.89 -5.76
CA LYS A 72 16.34 -1.90 -6.76
C LYS A 72 15.29 -0.79 -6.95
N LEU A 73 14.69 -0.34 -5.86
CA LEU A 73 13.73 0.76 -5.83
C LEU A 73 14.48 2.09 -5.69
N ASP A 74 15.31 2.42 -6.69
CA ASP A 74 16.12 3.64 -6.67
C ASP A 74 15.25 4.90 -6.71
N GLY A 75 15.65 5.95 -5.99
CA GLY A 75 14.90 7.20 -5.97
C GLY A 75 13.64 7.19 -5.10
N PHE A 76 13.38 6.08 -4.40
CA PHE A 76 12.44 6.07 -3.28
C PHE A 76 13.13 6.59 -2.01
N GLU A 77 12.49 7.53 -1.35
CA GLU A 77 12.81 8.01 -0.02
C GLU A 77 11.97 7.27 1.02
N ILE A 78 12.42 7.26 2.28
CA ILE A 78 11.63 6.73 3.38
C ILE A 78 10.94 7.91 4.08
N VAL A 79 9.63 7.97 3.99
CA VAL A 79 8.81 8.95 4.70
C VAL A 79 8.18 8.30 5.92
N GLU A 80 8.53 8.81 7.10
CA GLU A 80 7.87 8.42 8.35
C GLU A 80 6.49 9.07 8.43
N ARG A 81 5.48 8.28 8.77
CA ARG A 81 4.13 8.76 9.10
C ARG A 81 3.64 8.18 10.42
N PRO A 82 2.91 8.97 11.22
CA PRO A 82 2.20 8.43 12.37
C PRO A 82 1.11 7.46 11.89
N TYR A 83 0.83 6.43 12.68
CA TYR A 83 -0.32 5.57 12.46
C TYR A 83 -1.60 6.35 12.74
N SER A 84 -2.30 6.74 11.67
CA SER A 84 -3.56 7.47 11.72
C SER A 84 -4.64 6.67 10.98
N PRO A 85 -5.26 5.67 11.63
CA PRO A 85 -6.29 4.86 11.00
C PRO A 85 -7.51 5.71 10.63
N GLN A 86 -8.02 5.50 9.42
CA GLN A 86 -9.26 6.11 8.95
C GLN A 86 -10.44 5.15 9.14
N SER A 87 -11.64 5.70 9.34
CA SER A 87 -12.84 4.87 9.44
C SER A 87 -13.17 4.23 8.08
N TRP A 88 -13.86 3.09 8.11
CA TRP A 88 -14.36 2.45 6.88
C TRP A 88 -15.24 3.38 6.04
N THR A 89 -16.06 4.22 6.68
CA THR A 89 -16.91 5.20 5.99
C THR A 89 -16.08 6.22 5.24
N ASP A 90 -15.01 6.74 5.86
CA ASP A 90 -14.11 7.71 5.23
C ASP A 90 -13.31 7.07 4.10
N MET A 91 -12.79 5.85 4.32
CA MET A 91 -12.05 5.12 3.28
C MET A 91 -12.93 4.81 2.06
N ASN A 92 -14.19 4.44 2.25
CA ASN A 92 -15.11 4.20 1.14
C ASN A 92 -15.37 5.49 0.32
N ARG A 93 -15.54 6.62 1.00
CA ARG A 93 -15.67 7.92 0.33
C ARG A 93 -14.40 8.27 -0.45
N LEU A 94 -13.23 8.14 0.18
CA LEU A 94 -11.93 8.37 -0.46
C LEU A 94 -11.71 7.45 -1.66
N TYR A 95 -12.21 6.22 -1.61
CA TYR A 95 -12.11 5.30 -2.74
C TYR A 95 -12.94 5.77 -3.94
N GLU A 96 -14.16 6.26 -3.74
CA GLU A 96 -14.94 6.86 -4.84
C GLU A 96 -14.25 8.09 -5.43
N GLU A 97 -13.71 8.95 -4.58
CA GLU A 97 -12.93 10.12 -4.99
C GLU A 97 -11.68 9.68 -5.77
N PHE A 98 -10.98 8.64 -5.31
CA PHE A 98 -9.83 8.06 -5.98
C PHE A 98 -10.15 7.52 -7.37
N GLN A 99 -11.28 6.85 -7.58
CA GLN A 99 -11.63 6.37 -8.92
C GLN A 99 -11.79 7.54 -9.91
N ARG A 100 -12.36 8.66 -9.45
CA ARG A 100 -12.49 9.89 -10.25
C ARG A 100 -11.11 10.53 -10.50
N THR A 101 -10.30 10.71 -9.44
CA THR A 101 -8.96 11.30 -9.54
C THR A 101 -8.02 10.46 -10.39
N ARG A 102 -8.06 9.13 -10.27
CA ARG A 102 -7.25 8.19 -11.05
C ARG A 102 -7.49 8.37 -12.55
N ILE A 103 -8.74 8.52 -12.99
CA ILE A 103 -9.04 8.78 -14.41
C ILE A 103 -8.39 10.09 -14.88
N ILE A 104 -8.48 11.15 -14.07
CA ILE A 104 -7.87 12.46 -14.36
C ILE A 104 -6.34 12.33 -14.42
N PHE A 105 -5.76 11.62 -13.46
CA PHE A 105 -4.33 11.34 -13.38
C PHE A 105 -3.81 10.65 -14.65
N LEU A 106 -4.42 9.54 -15.05
CA LEU A 106 -4.02 8.77 -16.24
C LEU A 106 -4.07 9.62 -17.51
N LYS A 107 -5.16 10.38 -17.70
CA LYS A 107 -5.28 11.30 -18.82
C LYS A 107 -4.18 12.36 -18.81
N ARG A 108 -3.91 12.96 -17.64
CA ARG A 108 -2.85 13.96 -17.50
C ARG A 108 -1.49 13.40 -17.90
N LEU A 109 -1.16 12.18 -17.47
CA LEU A 109 0.09 11.52 -17.87
C LEU A 109 0.15 11.35 -19.39
N ALA A 110 -0.93 10.86 -20.00
CA ALA A 110 -0.98 10.60 -21.44
C ALA A 110 -0.85 11.85 -22.32
N TYR A 111 -1.25 13.02 -21.82
CA TYR A 111 -1.15 14.27 -22.56
C TYR A 111 0.13 15.06 -22.25
N ALA A 112 0.61 15.02 -21.01
CA ALA A 112 1.71 15.89 -20.57
C ALA A 112 3.05 15.15 -20.36
N GLU A 113 3.05 13.83 -20.22
CA GLU A 113 4.21 13.05 -19.75
C GLU A 113 4.48 11.83 -20.67
N GLN A 114 4.22 11.95 -21.98
CA GLN A 114 4.30 10.80 -22.91
C GLN A 114 5.68 10.16 -22.96
N GLU A 115 6.75 10.95 -22.92
CA GLU A 115 8.12 10.43 -22.91
C GLU A 115 8.38 9.59 -21.66
N SER A 116 7.97 10.07 -20.49
CA SER A 116 8.03 9.34 -19.23
C SER A 116 7.16 8.07 -19.25
N CYS A 117 6.00 8.10 -19.90
CA CYS A 117 5.18 6.90 -20.14
C CYS A 117 5.93 5.85 -20.99
N ARG A 118 6.65 6.28 -22.03
CA ARG A 118 7.48 5.37 -22.83
C ARG A 118 8.65 4.83 -22.03
N ALA A 119 9.25 5.65 -21.16
CA ALA A 119 10.35 5.23 -20.30
C ALA A 119 9.96 4.12 -19.31
N VAL A 120 8.68 4.06 -18.88
CA VAL A 120 8.18 2.93 -18.07
C VAL A 120 7.79 1.70 -18.91
N GLY A 121 7.87 1.81 -20.24
CA GLY A 121 7.65 0.73 -21.19
C GLY A 121 6.28 0.73 -21.87
N LEU A 122 5.55 1.84 -21.85
CA LEU A 122 4.25 1.95 -22.53
C LEU A 122 4.43 2.29 -24.01
N ASP A 123 3.71 1.57 -24.87
CA ASP A 123 3.62 1.85 -26.30
C ASP A 123 2.49 2.84 -26.64
N ASP A 124 2.23 3.05 -27.93
CA ASP A 124 1.21 4.00 -28.40
C ASP A 124 -0.21 3.55 -28.06
N GLU A 125 -0.46 2.24 -28.12
CA GLU A 125 -1.72 1.61 -27.76
C GLU A 125 -2.01 1.78 -26.27
N ASP A 126 -1.02 1.56 -25.41
CA ASP A 126 -1.08 1.79 -23.98
C ASP A 126 -1.34 3.28 -23.66
N ILE A 127 -0.62 4.19 -24.32
CA ILE A 127 -0.85 5.64 -24.15
C ILE A 127 -2.27 6.01 -24.62
N ALA A 128 -2.81 5.36 -25.66
CA ALA A 128 -4.19 5.56 -26.08
C ALA A 128 -5.21 5.08 -25.04
N LEU A 129 -4.91 4.00 -24.30
CA LEU A 129 -5.72 3.57 -23.14
C LEU A 129 -5.67 4.62 -22.02
N LEU A 130 -4.49 5.16 -21.70
CA LEU A 130 -4.35 6.21 -20.69
C LEU A 130 -5.15 7.47 -21.05
N LYS A 131 -5.19 7.87 -22.34
CA LYS A 131 -6.03 8.99 -22.82
C LYS A 131 -7.53 8.75 -22.60
N LYS A 132 -7.96 7.49 -22.54
CA LYS A 132 -9.34 7.09 -22.19
C LYS A 132 -9.56 6.99 -20.68
N GLY A 133 -8.51 7.12 -19.86
CA GLY A 133 -8.57 6.94 -18.42
C GLY A 133 -8.53 5.47 -17.98
N LEU A 134 -8.06 4.58 -18.86
CA LEU A 134 -7.89 3.16 -18.60
C LEU A 134 -6.43 2.88 -18.28
N THR A 135 -6.18 1.95 -17.35
CA THR A 135 -4.82 1.52 -17.03
C THR A 135 -4.41 0.39 -17.98
N PRO A 136 -3.28 0.52 -18.69
CA PRO A 136 -2.70 -0.54 -19.50
C PRO A 136 -2.31 -1.77 -18.68
N GLU A 137 -2.01 -2.88 -19.37
CA GLU A 137 -1.51 -4.08 -18.71
C GLU A 137 -0.14 -3.80 -18.05
N ASN A 138 0.20 -4.55 -17.00
CA ASN A 138 1.52 -4.53 -16.35
C ASN A 138 1.94 -3.21 -15.66
N VAL A 139 1.10 -2.17 -15.66
CA VAL A 139 1.25 -0.96 -14.85
C VAL A 139 0.05 -0.74 -13.93
N ASN A 140 0.24 0.02 -12.85
CA ASN A 140 -0.83 0.37 -11.92
C ASN A 140 -0.64 1.78 -11.37
N THR A 141 -1.77 2.40 -11.02
CA THR A 141 -1.79 3.63 -10.23
C THR A 141 -1.69 3.25 -8.76
N HIS A 142 -0.59 3.62 -8.13
CA HIS A 142 -0.30 3.39 -6.73
C HIS A 142 -0.59 4.64 -5.91
N LEU A 143 -1.23 4.44 -4.75
CA LEU A 143 -1.32 5.44 -3.69
C LEU A 143 -0.03 5.39 -2.89
N GLN A 144 0.77 6.45 -2.96
CA GLN A 144 2.06 6.50 -2.27
C GLN A 144 1.88 6.46 -0.75
N ILE A 145 0.88 7.18 -0.21
CA ILE A 145 0.38 7.02 1.17
C ILE A 145 -0.99 6.33 1.10
N PRO A 146 -1.14 5.12 1.66
CA PRO A 146 -2.43 4.42 1.69
C PRO A 146 -3.48 5.13 2.56
N PHE A 147 -4.76 4.93 2.26
CA PHE A 147 -5.86 5.54 3.03
C PHE A 147 -5.88 5.10 4.48
N ASP A 148 -5.55 3.84 4.74
CA ASP A 148 -5.43 3.27 6.08
C ASP A 148 -4.47 4.07 6.99
N PHE A 149 -3.58 4.89 6.41
CA PHE A 149 -2.57 5.69 7.12
C PHE A 149 -2.71 7.19 6.86
N GLY A 150 -3.92 7.68 6.61
CA GLY A 150 -4.18 9.11 6.40
C GLY A 150 -3.86 9.60 4.98
N GLY A 151 -3.68 8.69 4.02
CA GLY A 151 -3.56 9.05 2.61
C GLY A 151 -4.82 9.70 2.06
N THR A 152 -4.66 10.49 0.99
CA THR A 152 -5.76 11.21 0.33
C THR A 152 -5.87 10.80 -1.14
N ALA A 153 -7.03 11.09 -1.75
CA ALA A 153 -7.27 10.88 -3.17
C ALA A 153 -6.71 12.01 -4.06
N GLU A 154 -5.70 12.74 -3.61
CA GLU A 154 -5.07 13.84 -4.35
C GLU A 154 -4.10 13.34 -5.43
N LEU A 155 -3.96 14.10 -6.52
CA LEU A 155 -3.04 13.76 -7.62
C LEU A 155 -1.57 13.64 -7.17
N SER A 156 -1.17 14.40 -6.16
CA SER A 156 0.17 14.38 -5.56
C SER A 156 0.48 13.05 -4.86
N ASN A 157 -0.55 12.35 -4.38
CA ASN A 157 -0.43 11.06 -3.72
C ASN A 157 -0.44 9.87 -4.70
N LEU A 158 -0.56 10.13 -6.01
CA LEU A 158 -0.61 9.10 -7.04
C LEU A 158 0.70 8.98 -7.80
N CYS A 159 1.13 7.74 -8.04
CA CYS A 159 2.23 7.41 -8.92
C CYS A 159 1.82 6.27 -9.87
N LEU A 160 2.21 6.35 -11.13
CA LEU A 160 2.13 5.24 -12.07
C LEU A 160 3.44 4.44 -12.00
N LEU A 161 3.33 3.12 -11.87
CA LEU A 161 4.48 2.24 -11.77
C LEU A 161 4.17 0.86 -12.32
N ARG A 162 5.20 0.06 -12.62
CA ARG A 162 5.01 -1.32 -13.06
C ARG A 162 4.43 -2.18 -11.94
N THR A 163 3.43 -2.99 -12.27
CA THR A 163 2.83 -3.93 -11.31
C THR A 163 3.88 -4.90 -10.78
N HIS A 164 4.60 -5.57 -11.68
CA HIS A 164 5.70 -6.45 -11.32
C HIS A 164 7.04 -5.91 -11.87
N PRO A 165 8.12 -5.89 -11.07
CA PRO A 165 8.18 -6.26 -9.65
C PRO A 165 7.89 -5.08 -8.68
N VAL A 166 7.72 -3.86 -9.20
CA VAL A 166 7.80 -2.63 -8.40
C VAL A 166 6.66 -2.52 -7.39
N HIS A 167 5.40 -2.53 -7.85
CA HIS A 167 4.23 -2.37 -6.98
C HIS A 167 4.20 -3.43 -5.87
N GLU A 168 4.45 -4.69 -6.25
CA GLU A 168 4.49 -5.81 -5.32
C GLU A 168 5.58 -5.65 -4.27
N ASN A 169 6.76 -5.18 -4.67
CA ASN A 169 7.88 -5.01 -3.76
C ASN A 169 7.66 -3.88 -2.76
N ILE A 170 7.02 -2.77 -3.17
CA ILE A 170 6.58 -1.72 -2.25
C ILE A 170 5.65 -2.31 -1.19
N HIS A 171 4.67 -3.11 -1.61
CA HIS A 171 3.77 -3.76 -0.67
C HIS A 171 4.48 -4.75 0.25
N LYS A 172 5.47 -5.52 -0.21
CA LYS A 172 6.28 -6.39 0.67
C LYS A 172 7.02 -5.61 1.76
N ILE A 173 7.50 -4.40 1.45
CA ILE A 173 8.15 -3.52 2.43
C ILE A 173 7.16 -3.01 3.47
N LEU A 174 5.95 -2.65 3.04
CA LEU A 174 4.89 -2.25 3.96
C LEU A 174 4.49 -3.46 4.82
N ASP A 175 4.15 -4.59 4.21
CA ASP A 175 3.73 -5.85 4.86
C ASP A 175 4.74 -6.30 5.94
N LEU A 176 6.05 -6.12 5.70
CA LEU A 176 7.11 -6.39 6.68
C LEU A 176 6.88 -5.69 8.04
N GLN A 177 6.44 -4.43 8.01
CA GLN A 177 6.22 -3.61 9.22
C GLN A 177 4.97 -4.00 10.00
N PHE A 178 4.01 -4.67 9.36
CA PHE A 178 2.87 -5.26 10.04
C PHE A 178 3.27 -6.58 10.69
N ASN A 179 3.97 -7.42 9.93
CA ASN A 179 4.32 -8.79 10.33
C ASN A 179 5.29 -8.86 11.51
N ASN A 180 6.06 -7.80 11.78
CA ASN A 180 6.96 -7.72 12.93
C ASN A 180 6.42 -6.82 14.05
N ASN A 181 5.11 -6.55 14.06
CA ASN A 181 4.43 -5.73 15.07
C ASN A 181 4.91 -4.28 15.19
N PHE A 182 5.77 -3.79 14.28
CA PHE A 182 6.29 -2.43 14.33
C PHE A 182 5.17 -1.41 14.32
N LEU A 183 4.22 -1.54 13.38
CA LEU A 183 3.09 -0.62 13.33
C LEU A 183 2.25 -0.66 14.62
N LYS A 184 2.00 -1.87 15.15
CA LYS A 184 1.16 -2.07 16.33
C LYS A 184 1.77 -1.42 17.58
N LEU A 185 3.08 -1.59 17.77
CA LEU A 185 3.79 -1.17 18.98
C LEU A 185 4.36 0.25 18.89
N GLN A 186 4.92 0.63 17.74
CA GLN A 186 5.53 1.95 17.53
C GLN A 186 4.53 3.00 17.04
N LYS A 187 3.36 2.58 16.55
CA LYS A 187 2.32 3.46 15.97
C LYS A 187 2.88 4.40 14.89
N ARG A 188 3.81 3.89 14.09
CA ARG A 188 4.50 4.60 13.00
C ARG A 188 4.59 3.69 11.79
N LEU A 189 4.69 4.29 10.61
CA LEU A 189 4.89 3.60 9.35
C LEU A 189 6.01 4.30 8.55
N LEU A 190 6.93 3.51 8.03
CA LEU A 190 7.99 3.95 7.12
C LEU A 190 7.55 3.64 5.69
N ILE A 191 7.17 4.67 4.95
CA ILE A 191 6.59 4.54 3.62
C ILE A 191 7.67 4.76 2.56
N PRO A 192 7.90 3.81 1.65
CA PRO A 192 8.62 4.07 0.39
C PRO A 192 7.88 5.12 -0.43
N TRP A 193 8.46 6.30 -0.55
CA TRP A 193 7.89 7.45 -1.24
C TRP A 193 8.77 7.85 -2.42
N TYR A 194 8.21 7.89 -3.63
CA TYR A 194 8.96 8.28 -4.82
C TYR A 194 8.89 9.78 -5.10
N GLY A 195 7.77 10.43 -4.77
CA GLY A 195 7.54 11.86 -4.99
C GLY A 195 7.28 12.26 -6.46
N GLY A 196 7.66 11.43 -7.43
CA GLY A 196 7.35 11.62 -8.84
C GLY A 196 6.01 10.99 -9.25
N LYS A 197 5.57 11.32 -10.48
CA LYS A 197 4.29 10.85 -11.03
C LYS A 197 4.40 9.50 -11.76
N ILE A 198 5.55 9.23 -12.39
CA ILE A 198 5.81 7.99 -13.12
C ILE A 198 7.15 7.46 -12.65
N TYR A 199 7.14 6.27 -12.06
CA TYR A 199 8.36 5.58 -11.68
C TYR A 199 8.82 4.68 -12.83
N HIS A 200 10.05 4.87 -13.27
CA HIS A 200 10.76 3.95 -14.13
C HIS A 200 12.18 3.76 -13.59
N ASP A 201 12.66 2.52 -13.64
CA ASP A 201 14.04 2.22 -13.26
C ASP A 201 14.97 2.89 -14.29
N ARG A 202 15.87 3.76 -13.82
CA ARG A 202 16.83 4.48 -14.67
C ARG A 202 17.91 3.57 -15.27
N ARG A 203 17.98 2.31 -14.83
CA ARG A 203 19.00 1.34 -15.28
C ARG A 203 18.56 0.51 -16.49
N ARG A 204 17.44 0.87 -17.15
CA ARG A 204 16.95 0.22 -18.38
C ARG A 204 17.10 1.11 -19.60
#